data_AF-A0A2V9BFP3-F1
#
_entry.id   AF-A0A2V9BFP3-F1
#
_cell.length_a   1.000
_cell.length_b   1.000
_cell.length_c   1.000
_cell.angle_alpha   90.00
_cell.angle_beta   90.00
_cell.angle_gamma   90.00
#
_symmetry.space_group_name_H-M   'P 1'
#
loop_
_entity.id
_entity.type
_entity.pdbx_description
1 polymer ?
#
loop_
_entity_poly.entity_id
_entity_poly.type
_entity_poly.pdbx_seq_one_letter_code
_entity_poly.pdbx_strand_id
1 'polypeptide(L)'
;MGVLALAPSLLISPAKATQIQVYGAWHCGNDYCTWASVRDMADFDTKNHWLIDRGDGVPSVNLVVLSFVNPLKLLNLTNDSQTSQGIPIGMNSAVIGYFASHNIRVMLSIGGITFVNDWDTALERNATQLGINAARAAQRLGTGIEIDYEKNARPNLAALQAFINAYRSILPYDATGANPASRLTIDLGADDRFLTDLCRKATADWLNTTNPVLDYANAMVPNKQPTSASAARSNWQEHIDGRPQSSTPVGPLAPAKFTGGLFIVTGRNPCAECVNFSNSLENSTGNYVQTVAPNGAGTTPGMLGYMFWAAECSTARQVCTTPPNTCQGGVSVGSKTYRIPFPMPALRQS
;
A
#
# COMPACT_ATOMS: atom_id res chain seq x y z
N MET A 1 -22.43 -16.47 -57.70
CA MET A 1 -21.22 -15.71 -57.34
C MET A 1 -21.44 -15.10 -55.96
N GLY A 2 -20.97 -15.77 -54.90
CA GLY A 2 -21.04 -15.26 -53.53
C GLY A 2 -19.67 -14.71 -53.14
N VAL A 3 -19.59 -13.41 -52.89
CA VAL A 3 -18.35 -12.76 -52.43
C VAL A 3 -18.29 -12.94 -50.91
N LEU A 4 -17.34 -13.74 -50.45
CA LEU A 4 -16.99 -13.86 -49.04
C LEU A 4 -16.19 -12.60 -48.65
N ALA A 5 -16.77 -11.74 -47.82
CA ALA A 5 -16.06 -10.60 -47.26
C ALA A 5 -15.17 -11.09 -46.10
N LEU A 6 -13.85 -11.10 -46.28
CA LEU A 6 -12.91 -11.23 -45.18
C LEU A 6 -12.92 -9.94 -44.36
N ALA A 7 -13.34 -10.03 -43.10
CA ALA A 7 -13.14 -8.97 -42.13
C ALA A 7 -11.63 -8.87 -41.79
N PRO A 8 -11.04 -7.67 -41.76
CA PRO A 8 -9.64 -7.51 -41.38
C PRO A 8 -9.47 -7.76 -39.88
N SER A 9 -8.65 -8.75 -39.53
CA SER A 9 -8.16 -8.95 -38.18
C SER A 9 -7.28 -7.76 -37.77
N LEU A 10 -7.80 -6.89 -36.91
CA LEU A 10 -7.01 -5.86 -36.24
C LEU A 10 -5.98 -6.55 -35.33
N LEU A 11 -4.72 -6.51 -35.74
CA LEU A 11 -3.58 -6.88 -34.89
C LEU A 11 -3.46 -5.83 -33.78
N ILE A 12 -3.97 -6.16 -32.58
CA ILE A 12 -3.77 -5.36 -31.38
C ILE A 12 -2.29 -5.49 -31.00
N SER A 13 -1.53 -4.40 -31.13
CA SER A 13 -0.15 -4.36 -30.64
C SER A 13 -0.15 -4.58 -29.12
N PRO A 14 0.76 -5.41 -28.57
CA PRO A 14 0.83 -5.60 -27.13
C PRO A 14 1.05 -4.25 -26.44
N ALA A 15 0.26 -3.95 -25.41
CA ALA A 15 0.42 -2.74 -24.62
C ALA A 15 1.86 -2.69 -24.08
N LYS A 16 2.53 -1.55 -24.26
CA LYS A 16 3.90 -1.36 -23.79
C LYS A 16 3.91 -1.48 -22.27
N ALA A 17 4.74 -2.39 -21.74
CA ALA A 17 4.93 -2.55 -20.30
C ALA A 17 5.33 -1.21 -19.65
N THR A 18 4.57 -0.81 -18.63
CA THR A 18 4.90 0.35 -17.81
C THR A 18 5.83 -0.03 -16.67
N GLN A 19 6.65 0.94 -16.24
CA GLN A 19 7.59 0.75 -15.14
C GLN A 19 6.81 0.66 -13.83
N ILE A 20 7.11 -0.34 -13.00
CA ILE A 20 6.62 -0.40 -11.62
C ILE A 20 7.26 0.74 -10.84
N GLN A 21 6.43 1.51 -10.13
CA GLN A 21 6.82 2.70 -9.37
C GLN A 21 6.70 2.48 -7.86
N VAL A 22 5.75 1.66 -7.42
CA VAL A 22 5.58 1.27 -6.02
C VAL A 22 5.90 -0.21 -5.89
N TYR A 23 6.94 -0.51 -5.13
CA TYR A 23 7.32 -1.87 -4.81
C TYR A 23 7.70 -1.89 -3.34
N GLY A 24 6.69 -2.09 -2.50
CA GLY A 24 6.77 -1.79 -1.07
C GLY A 24 6.38 -2.94 -0.17
N ALA A 25 6.67 -2.78 1.11
CA ALA A 25 6.25 -3.73 2.15
C ALA A 25 5.52 -2.99 3.27
N TRP A 26 4.42 -3.57 3.74
CA TRP A 26 3.92 -3.26 5.07
C TRP A 26 4.87 -3.90 6.08
N HIS A 27 5.34 -3.10 7.04
CA HIS A 27 6.42 -3.45 7.95
C HIS A 27 5.89 -3.42 9.38
N CYS A 28 5.91 -4.58 10.02
CA CYS A 28 5.59 -4.72 11.42
C CYS A 28 6.86 -4.65 12.26
N GLY A 29 6.76 -4.31 13.54
CA GLY A 29 7.88 -4.44 14.47
C GLY A 29 8.15 -5.92 14.84
N ASN A 30 9.22 -6.16 15.61
CA ASN A 30 9.51 -7.45 16.23
C ASN A 30 8.50 -7.83 17.33
N ASP A 31 7.56 -6.94 17.63
CA ASP A 31 6.53 -7.03 18.66
C ASP A 31 5.13 -7.07 18.04
N TYR A 32 5.00 -7.74 16.88
CA TYR A 32 3.73 -8.05 16.23
C TYR A 32 2.93 -6.81 15.84
N CYS A 33 3.59 -5.91 15.11
CA CYS A 33 3.05 -4.65 14.60
C CYS A 33 2.69 -3.61 15.69
N THR A 34 3.10 -3.81 16.94
CA THR A 34 2.79 -2.86 18.03
C THR A 34 3.75 -1.68 18.09
N TRP A 35 5.03 -1.88 17.72
CA TRP A 35 6.08 -0.86 17.76
C TRP A 35 6.19 -0.17 19.13
N ALA A 36 5.90 -0.92 20.19
CA ALA A 36 5.75 -0.42 21.55
C ALA A 36 7.10 -0.13 22.22
N SER A 37 8.22 -0.48 21.58
CA SER A 37 9.57 -0.29 22.11
C SER A 37 10.52 0.31 21.08
N VAL A 38 11.47 1.12 21.56
CA VAL A 38 12.57 1.64 20.73
C VAL A 38 13.46 0.47 20.30
N ARG A 39 13.82 0.43 19.02
CA ARG A 39 14.67 -0.63 18.45
C ARG A 39 16.15 -0.35 18.72
N ASP A 40 16.88 -1.41 19.06
CA ASP A 40 18.32 -1.45 18.85
C ASP A 40 18.59 -1.49 17.35
N MET A 41 19.31 -0.50 16.82
CA MET A 41 19.45 -0.35 15.37
C MET A 41 20.40 -1.38 14.74
N ALA A 42 21.29 -2.01 15.51
CA ALA A 42 22.14 -3.09 15.00
C ALA A 42 21.37 -4.41 14.87
N ASP A 43 20.52 -4.74 15.86
CA ASP A 43 19.55 -5.82 15.72
C ASP A 43 18.55 -5.52 14.60
N PHE A 44 18.03 -4.28 14.55
CA PHE A 44 17.07 -3.89 13.51
C PHE A 44 17.64 -4.10 12.11
N ASP A 45 18.88 -3.66 11.85
CA ASP A 45 19.59 -3.93 10.60
C ASP A 45 19.70 -5.44 10.36
N THR A 46 20.25 -6.20 11.31
CA THR A 46 20.41 -7.66 11.18
C THR A 46 19.10 -8.38 10.82
N LYS A 47 17.97 -7.95 11.39
CA LYS A 47 16.65 -8.56 11.16
C LYS A 47 16.01 -8.12 9.85
N ASN A 48 16.29 -6.91 9.39
CA ASN A 48 15.62 -6.27 8.27
C ASN A 48 16.54 -5.95 7.08
N HIS A 49 17.79 -6.42 7.11
CA HIS A 49 18.81 -6.08 6.12
C HIS A 49 18.36 -6.39 4.69
N TRP A 50 17.57 -7.45 4.50
CA TRP A 50 17.05 -7.82 3.19
C TRP A 50 16.19 -6.73 2.53
N LEU A 51 15.60 -5.80 3.30
CA LEU A 51 14.84 -4.69 2.74
C LEU A 51 15.76 -3.64 2.10
N ILE A 52 16.93 -3.38 2.70
CA ILE A 52 17.87 -2.34 2.27
C ILE A 52 19.01 -2.87 1.38
N ASP A 53 19.27 -4.18 1.40
CA ASP A 53 20.24 -4.83 0.52
C ASP A 53 19.73 -6.20 0.02
N ARG A 54 19.56 -6.27 -1.30
CA ARG A 54 19.21 -7.49 -2.05
C ARG A 54 20.43 -8.31 -2.49
N GLY A 55 21.56 -8.14 -1.82
CA GLY A 55 22.85 -8.80 -2.07
C GLY A 55 23.71 -8.11 -3.13
N ASP A 56 23.38 -6.88 -3.53
CA ASP A 56 24.14 -6.08 -4.50
C ASP A 56 24.29 -4.61 -4.08
N GLY A 57 23.99 -4.27 -2.82
CA GLY A 57 24.04 -2.90 -2.29
C GLY A 57 22.85 -2.03 -2.69
N VAL A 58 21.81 -2.61 -3.30
CA VAL A 58 20.57 -1.91 -3.69
C VAL A 58 19.40 -2.41 -2.83
N PRO A 59 18.42 -1.57 -2.46
CA PRO A 59 17.27 -2.03 -1.71
C PRO A 59 16.38 -3.04 -2.46
N SER A 60 15.67 -3.85 -1.68
CA SER A 60 14.64 -4.74 -2.21
C SER A 60 13.32 -4.04 -2.45
N VAL A 61 13.00 -3.02 -1.66
CA VAL A 61 11.74 -2.27 -1.74
C VAL A 61 11.99 -0.78 -1.74
N ASN A 62 11.20 0.01 -2.47
CA ASN A 62 11.35 1.46 -2.54
C ASN A 62 10.38 2.20 -1.61
N LEU A 63 9.54 1.45 -0.89
CA LEU A 63 8.60 1.92 0.12
C LEU A 63 8.51 0.93 1.28
N VAL A 64 8.44 1.46 2.50
CA VAL A 64 7.94 0.74 3.67
C VAL A 64 6.81 1.52 4.33
N VAL A 65 5.76 0.82 4.71
CA VAL A 65 4.63 1.37 5.47
C VAL A 65 4.65 0.75 6.86
N LEU A 66 4.92 1.54 7.90
CA LEU A 66 5.00 1.04 9.26
C LEU A 66 3.60 0.82 9.83
N SER A 67 3.31 -0.41 10.24
CA SER A 67 2.02 -0.86 10.73
C SER A 67 2.11 -1.17 12.24
N PHE A 68 1.35 -0.56 13.15
CA PHE A 68 0.31 0.46 12.94
C PHE A 68 0.32 1.61 13.97
N VAL A 69 -0.23 2.75 13.58
CA VAL A 69 -0.57 3.88 14.46
C VAL A 69 -2.03 3.79 14.88
N ASN A 70 -2.30 3.90 16.18
CA ASN A 70 -3.67 3.95 16.70
C ASN A 70 -4.31 5.34 16.44
N PRO A 71 -5.46 5.43 15.74
CA PRO A 71 -6.08 6.70 15.38
C PRO A 71 -6.56 7.50 16.60
N LEU A 72 -7.05 6.84 17.66
CA LEU A 72 -7.53 7.52 18.86
C LEU A 72 -6.38 8.07 19.71
N LYS A 73 -5.26 7.34 19.79
CA LYS A 73 -4.04 7.87 20.43
C LYS A 73 -3.46 9.04 19.64
N LEU A 74 -3.46 8.97 18.31
CA LEU A 74 -3.03 10.08 17.44
C LEU A 74 -3.94 11.31 17.57
N LEU A 75 -5.27 11.12 17.66
CA LEU A 75 -6.19 12.22 17.91
C LEU A 75 -5.87 12.93 19.24
N ASN A 76 -5.63 12.17 20.30
CA ASN A 76 -5.39 12.72 21.64
C ASN A 76 -3.93 13.14 21.87
N LEU A 77 -3.03 12.93 20.90
CA LEU A 77 -1.58 13.11 21.03
C LEU A 77 -1.03 12.41 22.30
N THR A 78 -1.51 11.20 22.56
CA THR A 78 -1.21 10.45 23.78
C THR A 78 0.29 10.27 23.99
N ASN A 79 0.76 10.50 25.22
CA ASN A 79 2.08 10.08 25.67
C ASN A 79 1.88 9.02 26.76
N ASP A 80 2.41 7.83 26.53
CA ASP A 80 2.40 6.72 27.48
C ASP A 80 3.68 5.87 27.32
N SER A 81 3.73 4.71 27.95
CA SER A 81 4.91 3.82 27.88
C SER A 81 5.20 3.28 26.48
N GLN A 82 4.25 3.38 25.55
CA GLN A 82 4.36 2.81 24.20
C GLN A 82 4.27 3.87 23.10
N THR A 83 3.79 5.07 23.41
CA THR A 83 3.52 6.12 22.43
C THR A 83 4.05 7.48 22.86
N SER A 84 4.51 8.26 21.89
CA SER A 84 4.79 9.68 22.03
C SER A 84 4.01 10.47 20.99
N GLN A 85 3.21 11.43 21.43
CA GLN A 85 2.29 12.20 20.59
C GLN A 85 1.37 11.29 19.73
N GLY A 86 0.96 10.16 20.28
CA GLY A 86 0.11 9.15 19.64
C GLY A 86 0.81 8.23 18.64
N ILE A 87 2.11 8.44 18.37
CA ILE A 87 2.93 7.56 17.51
C ILE A 87 3.63 6.51 18.39
N PRO A 88 3.62 5.22 18.02
CA PRO A 88 4.41 4.20 18.73
C PRO A 88 5.88 4.59 18.82
N ILE A 89 6.51 4.44 19.99
CA ILE A 89 7.88 4.91 20.23
C ILE A 89 8.94 4.17 19.40
N GLY A 90 8.61 2.98 18.89
CA GLY A 90 9.44 2.27 17.92
C GLY A 90 9.43 2.89 16.52
N MET A 91 8.36 3.59 16.13
CA MET A 91 8.25 4.32 14.84
C MET A 91 8.90 5.71 14.93
N ASN A 92 10.19 5.73 15.29
CA ASN A 92 10.94 6.97 15.54
C ASN A 92 11.87 7.34 14.38
N SER A 93 12.52 8.50 14.51
CA SER A 93 13.42 9.04 13.49
C SER A 93 14.64 8.15 13.17
N ALA A 94 15.05 7.26 14.07
CA ALA A 94 16.15 6.32 13.78
C ALA A 94 15.71 5.24 12.78
N VAL A 95 14.53 4.64 12.98
CA VAL A 95 13.95 3.66 12.04
C VAL A 95 13.62 4.32 10.71
N ILE A 96 13.00 5.51 10.73
CA ILE A 96 12.69 6.25 9.51
C ILE A 96 13.98 6.65 8.76
N GLY A 97 14.96 7.17 9.49
CA GLY A 97 16.26 7.57 8.95
C GLY A 97 17.01 6.40 8.33
N TYR A 98 16.93 5.21 8.94
CA TYR A 98 17.52 3.98 8.40
C TYR A 98 16.99 3.64 7.01
N PHE A 99 15.67 3.67 6.79
CA PHE A 99 15.12 3.42 5.46
C PHE A 99 15.40 4.58 4.48
N ALA A 100 15.24 5.82 4.95
CA ALA A 100 15.45 7.00 4.12
C ALA A 100 16.90 7.12 3.61
N SER A 101 17.91 6.77 4.41
CA SER A 101 19.31 6.78 4.00
C SER A 101 19.63 5.75 2.91
N HIS A 102 18.76 4.77 2.71
CA HIS A 102 18.85 3.76 1.66
C HIS A 102 17.90 4.06 0.49
N ASN A 103 17.43 5.30 0.35
CA ASN A 103 16.51 5.73 -0.71
C ASN A 103 15.13 5.04 -0.69
N ILE A 104 14.72 4.51 0.47
CA ILE A 104 13.40 3.91 0.67
C ILE A 104 12.47 4.97 1.28
N ARG A 105 11.30 5.18 0.69
CA ARG A 105 10.27 6.06 1.27
C ARG A 105 9.63 5.38 2.48
N VAL A 106 9.23 6.16 3.47
CA VAL A 106 8.57 5.66 4.68
C VAL A 106 7.19 6.29 4.81
N MET A 107 6.21 5.49 5.19
CA MET A 107 4.86 5.93 5.56
C MET A 107 4.46 5.31 6.90
N LEU A 108 3.51 5.93 7.59
CA LEU A 108 2.84 5.34 8.75
C LEU A 108 1.43 4.93 8.36
N SER A 109 1.05 3.69 8.63
CA SER A 109 -0.34 3.25 8.47
C SER A 109 -1.12 3.50 9.74
N ILE A 110 -2.19 4.29 9.64
CA ILE A 110 -3.12 4.53 10.74
C ILE A 110 -4.23 3.50 10.64
N GLY A 111 -4.27 2.57 11.60
CA GLY A 111 -5.37 1.62 11.74
C GLY A 111 -5.01 0.17 11.47
N GLY A 112 -5.73 -0.45 10.53
CA GLY A 112 -5.88 -1.89 10.38
C GLY A 112 -7.11 -2.41 11.12
N ILE A 113 -7.54 -3.64 10.81
CA ILE A 113 -8.79 -4.25 11.30
C ILE A 113 -8.92 -4.26 12.84
N THR A 114 -7.81 -4.27 13.56
CA THR A 114 -7.78 -4.22 15.03
C THR A 114 -8.23 -2.87 15.60
N PHE A 115 -8.12 -1.79 14.83
CA PHE A 115 -8.37 -0.42 15.28
C PHE A 115 -9.64 0.20 14.70
N VAL A 116 -10.53 -0.59 14.09
CA VAL A 116 -11.80 -0.10 13.52
C VAL A 116 -12.62 0.71 14.54
N ASN A 117 -12.71 0.23 15.79
CA ASN A 117 -13.45 0.95 16.84
C ASN A 117 -12.76 2.27 17.25
N ASP A 118 -11.43 2.29 17.28
CA ASP A 118 -10.67 3.51 17.59
C ASP A 118 -10.78 4.53 16.46
N TRP A 119 -10.81 4.08 15.21
CA TRP A 119 -11.10 4.92 14.05
C TRP A 119 -12.49 5.53 14.15
N ASP A 120 -13.52 4.71 14.38
CA ASP A 120 -14.90 5.20 14.54
C ASP A 120 -14.98 6.26 15.65
N THR A 121 -14.37 5.98 16.80
CA THR A 121 -14.34 6.89 17.95
C THR A 121 -13.60 8.19 17.61
N ALA A 122 -12.46 8.12 16.94
CA ALA A 122 -11.66 9.29 16.61
C ALA A 122 -12.35 10.17 15.55
N LEU A 123 -12.97 9.55 14.54
CA LEU A 123 -13.74 10.24 13.50
C LEU A 123 -14.98 10.93 14.08
N GLU A 124 -15.72 10.27 14.96
CA GLU A 124 -16.89 10.84 15.65
C GLU A 124 -16.48 11.99 16.57
N ARG A 125 -15.38 11.85 17.30
CA ARG A 125 -14.92 12.85 18.26
C ARG A 125 -14.44 14.13 17.57
N ASN A 126 -13.49 14.01 16.62
CA ASN A 126 -12.95 15.17 15.90
C ASN A 126 -12.08 14.74 14.71
N ALA A 127 -12.71 14.34 13.60
CA ALA A 127 -11.99 13.93 12.40
C ALA A 127 -11.05 15.01 11.83
N THR A 128 -11.44 16.29 11.90
CA THR A 128 -10.59 17.41 11.46
C THR A 128 -9.30 17.48 12.27
N GLN A 129 -9.38 17.38 13.60
CA GLN A 129 -8.18 17.39 14.45
C GLN A 129 -7.32 16.15 14.23
N LEU A 130 -7.93 14.97 14.00
CA LEU A 130 -7.18 13.77 13.64
C LEU A 130 -6.37 13.98 12.34
N GLY A 131 -6.97 14.60 11.32
CA GLY A 131 -6.29 14.93 10.05
C GLY A 131 -5.14 15.92 10.23
N ILE A 132 -5.34 16.95 11.07
CA ILE A 132 -4.29 17.91 11.44
C ILE A 132 -3.13 17.20 12.15
N ASN A 133 -3.42 16.31 13.10
CA ASN A 133 -2.40 15.59 13.86
C ASN A 133 -1.62 14.63 12.97
N ALA A 134 -2.29 13.91 12.07
CA ALA A 134 -1.66 13.04 11.08
C ALA A 134 -0.71 13.83 10.17
N ALA A 135 -1.13 14.98 9.64
CA ALA A 135 -0.27 15.83 8.80
C ALA A 135 0.94 16.38 9.57
N ARG A 136 0.76 16.79 10.83
CA ARG A 136 1.87 17.25 11.69
C ARG A 136 2.84 16.11 12.04
N ALA A 137 2.34 14.90 12.25
CA ALA A 137 3.19 13.72 12.44
C ALA A 137 4.02 13.43 11.18
N ALA A 138 3.37 13.42 10.02
CA ALA A 138 4.02 13.27 8.71
C ALA A 138 5.12 14.31 8.48
N GLN A 139 4.85 15.60 8.73
CA GLN A 139 5.83 16.67 8.62
C GLN A 139 7.01 16.50 9.58
N ARG A 140 6.73 16.19 10.85
CA ARG A 140 7.76 16.04 11.89
C ARG A 140 8.72 14.89 11.59
N LEU A 141 8.18 13.79 11.06
CA LEU A 141 8.92 12.55 10.83
C LEU A 141 9.45 12.42 9.40
N GLY A 142 9.00 13.26 8.46
CA GLY A 142 9.37 13.16 7.06
C GLY A 142 8.79 11.92 6.37
N THR A 143 7.59 11.49 6.77
CA THR A 143 6.93 10.28 6.27
C THR A 143 5.57 10.60 5.65
N GLY A 144 5.10 9.77 4.69
CA GLY A 144 3.70 9.82 4.28
C GLY A 144 2.76 9.15 5.28
N ILE A 145 1.45 9.17 5.00
CA ILE A 145 0.42 8.48 5.78
C ILE A 145 -0.41 7.56 4.90
N GLU A 146 -0.69 6.37 5.40
CA GLU A 146 -1.72 5.49 4.86
C GLU A 146 -2.95 5.49 5.78
N ILE A 147 -4.13 5.65 5.18
CA ILE A 147 -5.41 5.46 5.86
C ILE A 147 -5.75 3.98 5.76
N ASP A 148 -5.71 3.27 6.88
CA ASP A 148 -6.10 1.87 6.97
C ASP A 148 -7.35 1.76 7.88
N TYR A 149 -8.49 2.20 7.34
CA TYR A 149 -9.78 2.22 8.04
C TYR A 149 -10.67 1.09 7.53
N GLU A 150 -10.55 -0.09 8.12
CA GLU A 150 -11.24 -1.30 7.65
C GLU A 150 -12.70 -1.45 8.13
N LYS A 151 -13.46 -0.36 8.20
CA LYS A 151 -14.89 -0.42 8.55
C LYS A 151 -15.74 -0.85 7.34
N ASN A 152 -15.99 -2.15 7.26
CA ASN A 152 -16.73 -2.73 6.13
C ASN A 152 -18.18 -2.25 5.95
N ALA A 153 -18.90 -2.05 7.06
CA ALA A 153 -20.32 -1.70 7.01
C ALA A 153 -20.55 -0.31 7.61
N ARG A 154 -21.15 0.58 6.81
CA ARG A 154 -21.51 1.96 7.19
C ARG A 154 -20.31 2.77 7.73
N PRO A 155 -19.18 2.85 7.00
CA PRO A 155 -18.07 3.71 7.38
C PRO A 155 -18.49 5.18 7.44
N ASN A 156 -17.90 5.96 8.35
CA ASN A 156 -18.21 7.39 8.46
C ASN A 156 -17.49 8.20 7.36
N LEU A 157 -17.99 8.12 6.13
CA LEU A 157 -17.38 8.74 4.95
C LEU A 157 -17.29 10.27 5.04
N ALA A 158 -18.28 10.92 5.68
CA ALA A 158 -18.28 12.37 5.87
C ALA A 158 -17.16 12.81 6.82
N ALA A 159 -16.98 12.10 7.94
CA ALA A 159 -15.88 12.36 8.85
C ALA A 159 -14.52 12.03 8.21
N LEU A 160 -14.41 10.93 7.46
CA LEU A 160 -13.17 10.61 6.76
C LEU A 160 -12.81 11.66 5.70
N GLN A 161 -13.79 12.22 4.99
CA GLN A 161 -13.56 13.39 4.12
C GLN A 161 -13.04 14.60 4.91
N ALA A 162 -13.59 14.86 6.11
CA ALA A 162 -13.11 15.94 6.98
C ALA A 162 -11.67 15.72 7.45
N PHE A 163 -11.29 14.47 7.75
CA PHE A 163 -9.90 14.09 8.01
C PHE A 163 -8.99 14.40 6.80
N ILE A 164 -9.38 13.95 5.59
CA ILE A 164 -8.59 14.17 4.37
C ILE A 164 -8.44 15.67 4.07
N ASN A 165 -9.52 16.44 4.17
CA ASN A 165 -9.49 17.90 3.95
C ASN A 165 -8.54 18.59 4.94
N ALA A 166 -8.56 18.17 6.20
CA ALA A 166 -7.71 18.71 7.24
C ALA A 166 -6.24 18.31 7.09
N TYR A 167 -5.96 17.10 6.58
CA TYR A 167 -4.61 16.72 6.19
C TYR A 167 -4.11 17.60 5.05
N ARG A 168 -4.93 17.77 3.99
CA ARG A 168 -4.59 18.53 2.78
C ARG A 168 -4.48 20.03 3.00
N SER A 169 -5.10 20.58 4.04
CA SER A 169 -4.92 21.99 4.41
C SER A 169 -3.54 22.30 4.99
N ILE A 170 -2.85 21.30 5.54
CA ILE A 170 -1.47 21.42 6.05
C ILE A 170 -0.47 20.93 4.99
N LEU A 171 -0.81 19.85 4.29
CA LEU A 171 0.03 19.18 3.30
C LEU A 171 -0.73 19.04 1.97
N PRO A 172 -0.69 20.07 1.11
CA PRO A 172 -1.30 20.01 -0.20
C PRO A 172 -0.81 18.80 -1.01
N TYR A 173 -1.66 18.37 -1.96
CA TYR A 173 -1.32 17.31 -2.90
C TYR A 173 -0.03 17.64 -3.67
N ASP A 174 0.93 16.72 -3.69
CA ASP A 174 2.21 16.89 -4.38
C ASP A 174 2.41 15.77 -5.42
N ALA A 175 2.04 16.06 -6.66
CA ALA A 175 2.19 15.14 -7.78
C ALA A 175 3.66 14.76 -8.07
N THR A 176 4.63 15.59 -7.66
CA THR A 176 6.05 15.32 -7.88
C THR A 176 6.60 14.28 -6.91
N GLY A 177 5.94 14.10 -5.74
CA GLY A 177 6.43 13.27 -4.65
C GLY A 177 7.71 13.80 -4.00
N ALA A 178 8.07 15.07 -4.21
CA ALA A 178 9.25 15.68 -3.62
C ALA A 178 9.11 15.76 -2.10
N ASN A 179 7.92 16.11 -1.59
CA ASN A 179 7.62 16.12 -0.17
C ASN A 179 7.07 14.74 0.28
N PRO A 180 7.84 13.91 1.02
CA PRO A 180 7.34 12.63 1.51
C PRO A 180 6.10 12.80 2.39
N ALA A 181 6.01 13.88 3.18
CA ALA A 181 4.86 14.13 4.04
C ALA A 181 3.57 14.36 3.24
N SER A 182 3.64 14.91 2.03
CA SER A 182 2.46 15.11 1.19
C SER A 182 1.88 13.79 0.64
N ARG A 183 2.56 12.64 0.77
CA ARG A 183 2.04 11.34 0.32
C ARG A 183 0.94 10.86 1.27
N LEU A 184 -0.30 10.77 0.78
CA LEU A 184 -1.45 10.24 1.51
C LEU A 184 -2.14 9.16 0.68
N THR A 185 -2.21 7.94 1.21
CA THR A 185 -2.81 6.77 0.54
C THR A 185 -3.96 6.20 1.36
N ILE A 186 -4.66 5.23 0.80
CA ILE A 186 -5.69 4.46 1.48
C ILE A 186 -5.49 2.98 1.19
N ASP A 187 -5.66 2.13 2.20
CA ASP A 187 -5.79 0.69 2.00
C ASP A 187 -7.27 0.33 1.80
N LEU A 188 -7.56 -0.40 0.73
CA LEU A 188 -8.90 -0.84 0.33
C LEU A 188 -8.97 -2.36 0.35
N GLY A 189 -10.18 -2.90 0.22
CA GLY A 189 -10.40 -4.33 0.05
C GLY A 189 -9.55 -4.91 -1.08
N ALA A 190 -9.23 -6.21 -0.99
CA ALA A 190 -8.52 -6.91 -2.07
C ALA A 190 -9.27 -6.82 -3.40
N ASP A 191 -10.60 -6.72 -3.31
CA ASP A 191 -11.59 -6.50 -4.35
C ASP A 191 -12.63 -5.46 -3.87
N ASP A 192 -13.67 -5.20 -4.67
CA ASP A 192 -14.72 -4.21 -4.37
C ASP A 192 -15.91 -4.81 -3.59
N ARG A 193 -15.73 -6.01 -2.99
CA ARG A 193 -16.77 -6.72 -2.22
C ARG A 193 -16.60 -6.55 -0.72
N PHE A 194 -15.40 -6.17 -0.30
CA PHE A 194 -15.08 -5.76 1.06
C PHE A 194 -14.73 -4.27 1.06
N LEU A 195 -15.11 -3.55 2.13
CA LEU A 195 -14.98 -2.09 2.23
C LEU A 195 -15.68 -1.34 1.08
N THR A 196 -16.77 -1.89 0.53
CA THR A 196 -17.40 -1.40 -0.71
C THR A 196 -17.76 0.10 -0.66
N ASP A 197 -18.24 0.61 0.48
CA ASP A 197 -18.54 2.04 0.62
C ASP A 197 -17.28 2.93 0.58
N LEU A 198 -16.15 2.44 1.09
CA LEU A 198 -14.85 3.11 0.99
C LEU A 198 -14.33 3.03 -0.43
N CYS A 199 -14.38 1.87 -1.09
CA CYS A 199 -14.00 1.73 -2.50
C CYS A 199 -14.81 2.69 -3.37
N ARG A 200 -16.14 2.72 -3.23
CA ARG A 200 -17.03 3.64 -3.94
C ARG A 200 -16.63 5.10 -3.75
N LYS A 201 -16.37 5.52 -2.52
CA LYS A 201 -16.00 6.92 -2.22
C LYS A 201 -14.59 7.24 -2.73
N ALA A 202 -13.66 6.31 -2.60
CA ALA A 202 -12.29 6.48 -3.04
C ALA A 202 -12.20 6.63 -4.56
N THR A 203 -12.87 5.75 -5.32
CA THR A 203 -12.86 5.81 -6.80
C THR A 203 -13.59 7.03 -7.34
N ALA A 204 -14.72 7.41 -6.76
CA ALA A 204 -15.50 8.56 -7.22
C ALA A 204 -14.85 9.91 -6.90
N ASP A 205 -14.26 10.05 -5.70
CA ASP A 205 -13.89 11.37 -5.18
C ASP A 205 -12.39 11.51 -4.88
N TRP A 206 -11.78 10.52 -4.24
CA TRP A 206 -10.46 10.72 -3.63
C TRP A 206 -9.30 10.41 -4.56
N LEU A 207 -9.47 9.42 -5.43
CA LEU A 207 -8.47 8.90 -6.36
C LEU A 207 -8.75 9.30 -7.81
N ASN A 208 -9.70 10.21 -8.05
CA ASN A 208 -10.00 10.71 -9.38
C ASN A 208 -8.74 11.31 -10.04
N THR A 209 -8.63 11.24 -11.36
CA THR A 209 -7.41 11.63 -12.08
C THR A 209 -7.32 13.12 -12.43
N THR A 210 -8.35 13.91 -12.10
CA THR A 210 -8.39 15.35 -12.41
C THR A 210 -7.92 16.19 -11.23
N ASN A 211 -8.48 15.93 -10.04
CA ASN A 211 -8.17 16.62 -8.79
C ASN A 211 -8.08 15.58 -7.65
N PRO A 212 -7.06 14.71 -7.66
CA PRO A 212 -6.90 13.72 -6.60
C PRO A 212 -6.60 14.38 -5.26
N VAL A 213 -7.18 13.83 -4.19
CA VAL A 213 -6.80 14.15 -2.80
C VAL A 213 -6.08 12.98 -2.12
N LEU A 214 -6.01 11.81 -2.76
CA LEU A 214 -5.17 10.69 -2.39
C LEU A 214 -4.24 10.32 -3.54
N ASP A 215 -3.05 9.86 -3.21
CA ASP A 215 -2.01 9.54 -4.20
C ASP A 215 -2.33 8.25 -4.96
N TYR A 216 -2.67 7.19 -4.23
CA TYR A 216 -3.11 5.89 -4.75
C TYR A 216 -3.78 5.07 -3.63
N ALA A 217 -4.46 3.99 -4.02
CA ALA A 217 -4.91 2.95 -3.12
C ALA A 217 -4.00 1.71 -3.18
N ASN A 218 -3.83 1.06 -2.04
CA ASN A 218 -3.38 -0.32 -1.98
C ASN A 218 -4.60 -1.24 -1.96
N ALA A 219 -4.57 -2.33 -2.73
CA ALA A 219 -5.43 -3.47 -2.41
C ALA A 219 -4.76 -4.28 -1.32
N MET A 220 -5.46 -4.45 -0.19
CA MET A 220 -5.02 -5.35 0.85
C MET A 220 -4.88 -6.78 0.32
N VAL A 221 -4.12 -7.59 1.04
CA VAL A 221 -4.13 -9.02 0.80
C VAL A 221 -5.50 -9.60 1.17
N PRO A 222 -6.11 -10.47 0.33
CA PRO A 222 -7.32 -11.16 0.72
C PRO A 222 -7.07 -12.05 1.95
N ASN A 223 -8.12 -12.57 2.60
CA ASN A 223 -8.00 -13.42 3.78
C ASN A 223 -7.02 -14.63 3.63
N LYS A 224 -6.74 -15.04 2.39
CA LYS A 224 -5.68 -16.01 2.06
C LYS A 224 -4.99 -15.60 0.76
N GLN A 225 -3.69 -15.86 0.66
CA GLN A 225 -2.95 -15.71 -0.59
C GLN A 225 -3.71 -16.39 -1.74
N PRO A 226 -3.96 -15.69 -2.87
CA PRO A 226 -4.56 -16.34 -4.03
C PRO A 226 -3.69 -17.52 -4.50
N THR A 227 -4.31 -18.59 -4.98
CA THR A 227 -3.58 -19.81 -5.37
C THR A 227 -3.11 -19.81 -6.82
N SER A 228 -3.43 -18.76 -7.58
CA SER A 228 -3.03 -18.62 -8.99
C SER A 228 -3.00 -17.16 -9.43
N ALA A 229 -2.27 -16.88 -10.51
CA ALA A 229 -2.23 -15.57 -11.14
C ALA A 229 -3.62 -15.10 -11.59
N SER A 230 -4.49 -16.00 -12.06
CA SER A 230 -5.86 -15.64 -12.43
C SER A 230 -6.68 -15.18 -11.23
N ALA A 231 -6.58 -15.88 -10.09
CA ALA A 231 -7.29 -15.47 -8.87
C ALA A 231 -6.80 -14.13 -8.33
N ALA A 232 -5.49 -13.89 -8.29
CA ALA A 232 -4.93 -12.59 -7.89
C ALA A 232 -5.41 -11.47 -8.81
N ARG A 233 -5.30 -11.67 -10.14
CA ARG A 233 -5.77 -10.70 -11.14
C ARG A 233 -7.26 -10.44 -11.05
N SER A 234 -8.10 -11.43 -10.77
CA SER A 234 -9.55 -11.22 -10.66
C SER A 234 -9.92 -10.25 -9.53
N ASN A 235 -9.22 -10.30 -8.40
CA ASN A 235 -9.44 -9.36 -7.30
C ASN A 235 -9.09 -7.92 -7.73
N TRP A 236 -7.91 -7.74 -8.34
CA TRP A 236 -7.44 -6.44 -8.79
C TRP A 236 -8.23 -5.89 -9.98
N GLN A 237 -8.63 -6.75 -10.92
CA GLN A 237 -9.41 -6.38 -12.08
C GLN A 237 -10.77 -5.81 -11.68
N GLU A 238 -11.35 -6.29 -10.58
CA GLU A 238 -12.62 -5.75 -10.08
C GLU A 238 -12.50 -4.26 -9.71
N HIS A 239 -11.37 -3.82 -9.12
CA HIS A 239 -11.10 -2.40 -8.91
C HIS A 239 -10.96 -1.62 -10.22
N ILE A 240 -10.27 -2.20 -11.21
CA ILE A 240 -10.06 -1.55 -12.51
C ILE A 240 -11.38 -1.37 -13.27
N ASP A 241 -12.26 -2.37 -13.23
CA ASP A 241 -13.55 -2.34 -13.93
C ASP A 241 -14.67 -1.67 -13.11
N GLY A 242 -14.51 -1.63 -11.79
CA GLY A 242 -15.57 -1.32 -10.85
C GLY A 242 -16.64 -2.41 -10.78
N ARG A 243 -17.71 -2.12 -10.02
CA ARG A 243 -18.89 -2.98 -9.85
C ARG A 243 -20.18 -2.22 -10.11
N PRO A 244 -20.46 -1.80 -11.36
CA PRO A 244 -21.61 -0.95 -11.67
C PRO A 244 -22.97 -1.64 -11.43
N GLN A 245 -23.01 -2.97 -11.44
CA GLN A 245 -24.24 -3.77 -11.28
C GLN A 245 -24.52 -4.18 -9.82
N SER A 246 -23.71 -3.75 -8.84
CA SER A 246 -23.95 -4.08 -7.43
C SER A 246 -25.00 -3.14 -6.81
N SER A 247 -25.56 -3.50 -5.66
CA SER A 247 -26.50 -2.62 -4.93
C SER A 247 -25.85 -1.32 -4.43
N THR A 248 -24.53 -1.32 -4.32
CA THR A 248 -23.71 -0.15 -3.96
C THR A 248 -22.66 0.02 -5.06
N PRO A 249 -23.01 0.61 -6.22
CA PRO A 249 -22.13 0.66 -7.38
C PRO A 249 -20.77 1.29 -7.06
N VAL A 250 -19.70 0.60 -7.41
CA VAL A 250 -18.32 1.12 -7.36
C VAL A 250 -17.90 1.45 -8.79
N GLY A 251 -17.37 2.66 -9.01
CA GLY A 251 -16.83 3.05 -10.31
C GLY A 251 -15.43 2.50 -10.55
N PRO A 252 -14.94 2.50 -11.80
CA PRO A 252 -13.61 2.01 -12.14
C PRO A 252 -12.51 2.87 -11.49
N LEU A 253 -11.40 2.23 -11.11
CA LEU A 253 -10.18 2.86 -10.64
C LEU A 253 -9.12 2.86 -11.74
N ALA A 254 -8.43 4.01 -11.90
CA ALA A 254 -7.31 4.08 -12.84
C ALA A 254 -6.18 3.13 -12.40
N PRO A 255 -5.60 2.30 -13.30
CA PRO A 255 -4.45 1.47 -12.96
C PRO A 255 -3.31 2.27 -12.30
N ALA A 256 -3.04 3.48 -12.80
CA ALA A 256 -2.04 4.39 -12.24
C ALA A 256 -2.34 4.93 -10.82
N LYS A 257 -3.45 4.52 -10.19
CA LYS A 257 -3.84 4.89 -8.82
C LYS A 257 -3.95 3.67 -7.89
N PHE A 258 -3.35 2.55 -8.27
CA PHE A 258 -3.59 1.27 -7.60
C PHE A 258 -2.36 0.36 -7.52
N THR A 259 -2.15 -0.31 -6.40
CA THR A 259 -1.17 -1.41 -6.24
C THR A 259 -1.89 -2.70 -5.84
N GLY A 260 -1.25 -3.85 -6.12
CA GLY A 260 -1.74 -5.16 -5.70
C GLY A 260 -1.03 -5.69 -4.46
N GLY A 261 -1.79 -6.11 -3.45
CA GLY A 261 -1.27 -6.75 -2.25
C GLY A 261 -0.98 -8.25 -2.44
N LEU A 262 0.15 -8.72 -1.91
CA LEU A 262 0.51 -10.14 -1.81
C LEU A 262 1.10 -10.46 -0.44
N PHE A 263 0.81 -11.65 0.11
CA PHE A 263 1.52 -12.13 1.31
C PHE A 263 2.96 -12.49 0.97
N ILE A 264 3.87 -12.33 1.94
CA ILE A 264 5.23 -12.90 1.92
C ILE A 264 5.41 -14.02 2.96
N VAL A 265 4.46 -14.16 3.88
CA VAL A 265 4.37 -15.29 4.81
C VAL A 265 2.94 -15.82 4.83
N THR A 266 2.78 -17.13 4.61
CA THR A 266 1.48 -17.80 4.72
C THR A 266 1.57 -18.88 5.81
N GLY A 267 1.16 -18.53 7.02
CA GLY A 267 1.22 -19.44 8.16
C GLY A 267 2.65 -19.59 8.70
N ARG A 268 3.14 -20.83 8.82
CA ARG A 268 4.43 -21.13 9.48
C ARG A 268 5.65 -21.14 8.56
N ASN A 269 5.48 -20.83 7.28
CA ASN A 269 6.58 -20.79 6.32
C ASN A 269 6.49 -19.50 5.48
N PRO A 270 7.63 -18.93 5.05
CA PRO A 270 7.62 -17.92 4.00
C PRO A 270 7.02 -18.51 2.72
N CYS A 271 6.19 -17.74 2.01
CA CYS A 271 5.63 -18.17 0.72
C CYS A 271 6.57 -17.83 -0.44
N ALA A 272 6.19 -18.22 -1.66
CA ALA A 272 7.04 -18.07 -2.85
C ALA A 272 7.41 -16.60 -3.11
N GLU A 273 6.50 -15.68 -2.83
CA GLU A 273 6.74 -14.23 -2.89
C GLU A 273 7.93 -13.79 -2.02
N CYS A 274 8.22 -14.49 -0.93
CA CYS A 274 9.38 -14.21 -0.09
C CYS A 274 10.64 -14.95 -0.56
N VAL A 275 10.55 -16.26 -0.85
CA VAL A 275 11.76 -17.10 -0.99
C VAL A 275 12.02 -17.63 -2.40
N ASN A 276 11.09 -17.50 -3.33
CA ASN A 276 11.23 -18.05 -4.68
C ASN A 276 10.42 -17.24 -5.72
N PHE A 277 11.05 -16.20 -6.26
CA PHE A 277 10.42 -15.32 -7.25
C PHE A 277 9.84 -16.10 -8.45
N SER A 278 10.58 -17.06 -9.01
CA SER A 278 10.11 -17.80 -10.20
C SER A 278 8.77 -18.51 -10.00
N ASN A 279 8.49 -18.97 -8.77
CA ASN A 279 7.25 -19.64 -8.40
C ASN A 279 6.21 -18.72 -7.74
N SER A 280 6.47 -17.42 -7.65
CA SER A 280 5.61 -16.45 -6.97
C SER A 280 4.44 -15.96 -7.83
N LEU A 281 3.39 -15.47 -7.18
CA LEU A 281 2.37 -14.69 -7.86
C LEU A 281 2.91 -13.38 -8.41
N GLU A 282 3.89 -12.79 -7.73
CA GLU A 282 4.55 -11.57 -8.18
C GLU A 282 5.16 -11.73 -9.58
N ASN A 283 5.84 -12.85 -9.87
CA ASN A 283 6.36 -13.17 -11.20
C ASN A 283 5.23 -13.44 -12.20
N SER A 284 4.31 -14.34 -11.85
CA SER A 284 3.25 -14.78 -12.78
C SER A 284 2.18 -13.72 -13.07
N THR A 285 2.10 -12.65 -12.26
CA THR A 285 1.21 -11.50 -12.48
C THR A 285 1.93 -10.24 -12.95
N GLY A 286 3.27 -10.23 -13.04
CA GLY A 286 4.07 -9.07 -13.43
C GLY A 286 3.62 -8.40 -14.73
N ASN A 287 3.43 -9.21 -15.78
CA ASN A 287 2.96 -8.67 -17.05
C ASN A 287 1.61 -7.96 -16.92
N TYR A 288 0.67 -8.51 -16.14
CA TYR A 288 -0.62 -7.85 -15.90
C TYR A 288 -0.44 -6.52 -15.17
N VAL A 289 0.33 -6.50 -14.09
CA VAL A 289 0.62 -5.28 -13.33
C VAL A 289 1.24 -4.20 -14.21
N GLN A 290 2.07 -4.54 -15.19
CA GLN A 290 2.69 -3.56 -16.09
C GLN A 290 1.80 -3.13 -17.27
N THR A 291 0.74 -3.86 -17.61
CA THR A 291 0.03 -3.70 -18.90
C THR A 291 -1.49 -3.57 -18.82
N VAL A 292 -2.13 -3.81 -17.66
CA VAL A 292 -3.60 -3.76 -17.55
C VAL A 292 -4.13 -2.42 -18.05
N ALA A 293 -5.07 -2.45 -18.99
CA ALA A 293 -5.63 -1.25 -19.59
C ALA A 293 -6.60 -0.55 -18.62
N PRO A 294 -6.67 0.79 -18.64
CA PRO A 294 -7.77 1.52 -17.98
C PRO A 294 -9.13 1.09 -18.51
N ASN A 295 -10.14 1.06 -17.64
CA ASN A 295 -11.53 0.82 -18.03
C ASN A 295 -12.44 1.95 -17.56
N GLY A 296 -12.36 3.10 -18.22
CA GLY A 296 -13.21 4.27 -17.94
C GLY A 296 -12.63 5.29 -16.94
N ALA A 297 -11.60 4.92 -16.16
CA ALA A 297 -10.83 5.85 -15.32
C ALA A 297 -9.35 5.81 -15.67
N GLY A 298 -8.74 6.98 -15.91
CA GLY A 298 -7.33 7.08 -16.30
C GLY A 298 -7.07 6.80 -17.78
N THR A 299 -5.80 6.91 -18.16
CA THR A 299 -5.34 6.86 -19.55
C THR A 299 -4.09 6.02 -19.75
N THR A 300 -3.27 5.79 -18.72
CA THR A 300 -2.06 4.97 -18.85
C THR A 300 -2.31 3.53 -18.39
N PRO A 301 -1.84 2.53 -19.15
CA PRO A 301 -1.92 1.16 -18.72
C PRO A 301 -0.97 0.87 -17.56
N GLY A 302 -1.25 -0.21 -16.84
CA GLY A 302 -0.43 -0.75 -15.77
C GLY A 302 -0.69 -0.12 -14.40
N MET A 303 -0.81 -1.00 -13.42
CA MET A 303 -0.83 -0.68 -12.00
C MET A 303 0.49 -0.02 -11.56
N LEU A 304 0.45 0.68 -10.42
CA LEU A 304 1.64 1.28 -9.84
C LEU A 304 2.65 0.23 -9.35
N GLY A 305 2.17 -0.95 -8.93
CA GLY A 305 3.02 -2.08 -8.58
C GLY A 305 2.47 -2.97 -7.47
N TYR A 306 3.34 -3.36 -6.54
CA TYR A 306 3.05 -4.34 -5.50
C TYR A 306 3.28 -3.79 -4.09
N MET A 307 2.49 -4.31 -3.15
CA MET A 307 2.71 -4.18 -1.71
C MET A 307 2.71 -5.56 -1.04
N PHE A 308 3.67 -5.80 -0.15
CA PHE A 308 3.88 -7.11 0.48
C PHE A 308 3.50 -7.11 1.96
N TRP A 309 2.62 -8.03 2.36
CA TRP A 309 2.18 -8.21 3.74
C TRP A 309 2.78 -9.48 4.39
N ALA A 310 3.50 -9.42 5.50
CA ALA A 310 4.15 -8.25 6.07
C ALA A 310 5.59 -8.60 6.40
N ALA A 311 6.46 -7.59 6.33
CA ALA A 311 7.85 -7.68 6.71
C ALA A 311 8.00 -7.71 8.25
N GLU A 312 9.08 -8.35 8.68
CA GLU A 312 9.40 -8.71 10.07
C GLU A 312 8.31 -9.61 10.69
N CYS A 313 7.72 -9.25 11.83
CA CYS A 313 6.85 -10.13 12.60
C CYS A 313 5.40 -9.61 12.58
N SER A 314 4.53 -10.20 11.75
CA SER A 314 3.11 -9.82 11.67
C SER A 314 2.28 -10.31 12.86
N THR A 315 2.59 -11.51 13.39
CA THR A 315 1.88 -12.14 14.49
C THR A 315 2.69 -13.27 15.09
N ALA A 316 2.45 -13.60 16.37
CA ALA A 316 3.09 -14.73 17.06
C ALA A 316 2.78 -16.10 16.43
N ARG A 317 1.79 -16.18 15.53
CA ARG A 317 1.39 -17.43 14.84
C ARG A 317 2.10 -17.67 13.52
N GLN A 318 2.84 -16.69 13.02
CA GLN A 318 3.54 -16.74 11.75
C GLN A 318 5.05 -16.62 11.98
N VAL A 319 5.83 -17.12 11.01
CA VAL A 319 7.28 -16.86 11.02
C VAL A 319 7.54 -15.42 10.64
N CYS A 320 8.60 -14.84 11.22
CA CYS A 320 9.03 -13.50 10.84
C CYS A 320 9.95 -13.56 9.61
N THR A 321 9.95 -12.51 8.78
CA THR A 321 10.86 -12.40 7.63
C THR A 321 12.25 -11.90 8.07
N THR A 322 12.82 -12.54 9.08
CA THR A 322 14.16 -12.27 9.63
C THR A 322 15.05 -13.49 9.40
N PRO A 323 16.39 -13.40 9.39
CA PRO A 323 17.25 -14.56 9.18
C PRO A 323 16.86 -15.77 10.05
N PRO A 324 16.75 -16.98 9.48
CA PRO A 324 17.07 -17.36 8.09
C PRO A 324 15.93 -17.18 7.07
N ASN A 325 14.76 -16.69 7.47
CA ASN A 325 13.54 -16.58 6.66
C ASN A 325 13.46 -15.27 5.85
N THR A 326 14.58 -14.76 5.34
CA THR A 326 14.59 -13.48 4.62
C THR A 326 13.90 -13.59 3.26
N CYS A 327 13.42 -12.46 2.74
CA CYS A 327 12.77 -12.43 1.43
C CYS A 327 13.72 -12.15 0.25
N GLN A 328 14.99 -12.56 0.40
CA GLN A 328 16.02 -12.33 -0.61
C GLN A 328 15.86 -13.18 -1.88
N GLY A 329 15.14 -14.31 -1.79
CA GLY A 329 14.88 -15.19 -2.94
C GLY A 329 13.64 -14.81 -3.78
N GLY A 330 12.75 -14.01 -3.21
CA GLY A 330 11.47 -13.58 -3.79
C GLY A 330 11.49 -12.09 -4.08
N VAL A 331 11.07 -11.27 -3.12
CA VAL A 331 10.98 -9.80 -3.22
C VAL A 331 12.27 -9.16 -3.78
N SER A 332 13.45 -9.55 -3.30
CA SER A 332 14.72 -9.03 -3.81
C SER A 332 14.98 -9.38 -5.29
N VAL A 333 14.63 -10.60 -5.72
CA VAL A 333 14.76 -11.05 -7.10
C VAL A 333 13.72 -10.38 -8.00
N GLY A 334 12.51 -10.18 -7.48
CA GLY A 334 11.46 -9.40 -8.15
C GLY A 334 11.85 -7.95 -8.36
N SER A 335 12.44 -7.30 -7.36
CA SER A 335 13.01 -5.96 -7.48
C SER A 335 14.05 -5.84 -8.59
N LYS A 336 14.93 -6.84 -8.75
CA LYS A 336 15.89 -6.92 -9.86
C LYS A 336 15.19 -7.11 -11.20
N THR A 337 14.23 -8.04 -11.25
CA THR A 337 13.50 -8.41 -12.47
C THR A 337 12.72 -7.23 -13.03
N TYR A 338 12.02 -6.49 -12.17
CA TYR A 338 11.23 -5.32 -12.54
C TYR A 338 12.03 -4.02 -12.60
N ARG A 339 13.34 -4.06 -12.32
CA ARG A 339 14.24 -2.90 -12.33
C ARG A 339 13.67 -1.74 -11.52
N ILE A 340 13.30 -2.03 -10.28
CA ILE A 340 12.60 -1.07 -9.42
C ILE A 340 13.46 0.20 -9.28
N PRO A 341 12.87 1.39 -9.47
CA PRO A 341 13.57 2.66 -9.32
C PRO A 341 13.76 3.03 -7.84
N PHE A 342 14.96 3.54 -7.55
CA PHE A 342 15.37 4.05 -6.24
C PHE A 342 16.00 5.45 -6.38
N PRO A 343 15.54 6.47 -5.64
CA PRO A 343 14.33 6.46 -4.81
C PRO A 343 13.06 6.27 -5.64
N MET A 344 11.92 6.04 -4.97
CA MET A 344 10.61 6.03 -5.61
C MET A 344 10.40 7.29 -6.47
N PRO A 345 10.05 7.16 -7.77
CA PRO A 345 9.86 8.28 -8.67
C PRO A 345 8.53 9.00 -8.42
N ALA A 346 8.34 10.15 -9.07
CA ALA A 346 7.02 10.77 -9.18
C ALA A 346 6.02 9.76 -9.79
N LEU A 347 4.86 9.58 -9.14
CA LEU A 347 3.88 8.59 -9.58
C LEU A 347 3.16 9.04 -10.85
N ARG A 348 2.80 8.09 -11.71
CA ARG A 348 1.83 8.32 -12.79
C ARG A 348 0.53 8.85 -12.19
N GLN A 349 -0.09 9.82 -12.88
CA GLN A 349 -1.29 10.51 -12.37
C GLN A 349 -2.59 10.03 -13.02
N SER A 350 -2.51 9.42 -14.20
CA SER A 350 -3.65 8.96 -15.01
C SER A 350 -3.23 7.81 -15.88
#